data_AF-A0A3M1QHW3-F1
#
_entry.id   AF-A0A3M1QHW3-F1
#
_cell.length_a   1.000
_cell.length_b   1.000
_cell.length_c   1.000
_cell.angle_alpha   90.00
_cell.angle_beta   90.00
_cell.angle_gamma   90.00
#
_symmetry.space_group_name_H-M   'P 1'
#
loop_
_entity.id
_entity.type
_entity.pdbx_description
1 polymer ?
#
loop_
_entity_poly.entity_id
_entity_poly.type
_entity_poly.pdbx_seq_one_letter_code
_entity_poly.pdbx_strand_id
1 'polypeptide(L)'
;MHDRGRGHERRPVTQHVVVRWKAGLPRGRDEPWFLMTDLERPARRISEPYARRMSIEELFRDAKTRRNGFALRAVRLKKADRIDRLLPIVTLAYILLVGHVRLARRTWTPGRWCSNNRPNECSDFTIGPALLDQARFKPAAALAAIRKATEEVGEEWG
;
A
#
# COMPACT_ATOMS: atom_id res chain seq x y z
N MET A 1 -16.46 55.20 -19.45
CA MET A 1 -15.37 54.74 -18.56
C MET A 1 -15.64 53.28 -18.25
N HIS A 2 -14.87 52.38 -18.87
CA HIS A 2 -15.04 50.93 -18.84
C HIS A 2 -14.29 50.34 -17.64
N ASP A 3 -14.97 49.55 -16.81
CA ASP A 3 -14.30 48.53 -15.98
C ASP A 3 -15.09 47.21 -16.14
N ARG A 4 -14.57 46.33 -16.98
CA ARG A 4 -15.07 44.96 -17.15
C ARG A 4 -14.23 44.07 -16.25
N GLY A 5 -14.85 43.60 -15.16
CA GLY A 5 -14.26 42.68 -14.20
C GLY A 5 -13.62 41.47 -14.87
N ARG A 6 -12.42 41.14 -14.40
CA ARG A 6 -11.65 39.93 -14.77
C ARG A 6 -12.48 38.68 -14.50
N GLY A 7 -13.02 38.07 -15.56
CA GLY A 7 -13.65 36.75 -15.48
C GLY A 7 -12.59 35.70 -15.21
N HIS A 8 -12.77 34.92 -14.13
CA HIS A 8 -12.03 33.68 -13.90
C HIS A 8 -12.23 32.77 -15.12
N GLU A 9 -11.14 32.40 -15.82
CA GLU A 9 -11.16 31.42 -16.90
C GLU A 9 -11.64 30.08 -16.32
N ARG A 10 -12.94 29.78 -16.48
CA ARG A 10 -13.52 28.51 -16.07
C ARG A 10 -13.09 27.45 -17.06
N ARG A 11 -11.95 26.81 -16.81
CA ARG A 11 -11.58 25.55 -17.49
C ARG A 11 -12.41 24.43 -16.87
N PRO A 12 -13.46 23.92 -17.53
CA PRO A 12 -14.20 22.78 -16.99
C PRO A 12 -13.26 21.58 -16.91
N VAL A 13 -13.16 20.98 -15.73
CA VAL A 13 -12.43 19.72 -15.55
C VAL A 13 -13.38 18.59 -15.87
N THR A 14 -13.08 17.83 -16.93
CA THR A 14 -13.80 16.58 -17.22
C THR A 14 -13.46 15.56 -16.13
N GLN A 15 -14.48 15.01 -15.49
CA GLN A 15 -14.34 13.91 -14.53
C GLN A 15 -15.18 12.72 -14.99
N HIS A 16 -14.60 11.53 -14.89
CA HIS A 16 -15.28 10.27 -15.12
C HIS A 16 -15.74 9.68 -13.80
N VAL A 17 -17.01 9.24 -13.75
CA VAL A 17 -17.56 8.48 -12.62
C VAL A 17 -17.69 7.02 -13.03
N VAL A 18 -16.95 6.15 -12.35
CA VAL A 18 -17.02 4.71 -12.53
C VAL A 18 -17.92 4.12 -11.44
N VAL A 19 -18.97 3.41 -11.85
CA VAL A 19 -19.83 2.62 -10.96
C VAL A 19 -19.61 1.15 -11.26
N ARG A 20 -19.17 0.36 -10.28
CA ARG A 20 -18.89 -1.07 -10.47
C ARG A 20 -19.22 -1.89 -9.24
N TRP A 21 -19.91 -3.01 -9.44
CA TRP A 21 -19.94 -4.13 -8.49
C TRP A 21 -18.73 -5.03 -8.69
N LYS A 22 -17.89 -5.17 -7.66
CA LYS A 22 -16.76 -6.10 -7.69
C LYS A 22 -17.19 -7.45 -7.11
N ALA A 23 -17.27 -8.47 -7.97
CA ALA A 23 -17.51 -9.84 -7.56
C ALA A 23 -16.31 -10.44 -6.79
N GLY A 24 -16.59 -11.42 -5.92
CA GLY A 24 -15.57 -12.18 -5.19
C GLY A 24 -15.03 -11.51 -3.93
N LEU A 25 -15.72 -10.50 -3.41
CA LEU A 25 -15.41 -9.90 -2.12
C LEU A 25 -15.95 -10.76 -0.95
N PRO A 26 -15.38 -10.65 0.26
CA PRO A 26 -15.91 -11.32 1.44
C PRO A 26 -17.39 -10.96 1.67
N ARG A 27 -18.17 -11.91 2.22
CA ARG A 27 -19.60 -11.70 2.54
C ARG A 27 -19.82 -10.39 3.30
N GLY A 28 -20.81 -9.61 2.88
CA GLY A 28 -21.13 -8.31 3.48
C GLY A 28 -20.35 -7.12 2.89
N ARG A 29 -19.55 -7.33 1.83
CA ARG A 29 -18.88 -6.25 1.09
C ARG A 29 -19.30 -6.13 -0.38
N ASP A 30 -20.45 -6.70 -0.75
CA ASP A 30 -21.06 -6.57 -2.09
C ASP A 30 -21.75 -5.20 -2.26
N GLU A 31 -20.99 -4.14 -2.03
CA GLU A 31 -21.44 -2.76 -2.23
C GLU A 31 -20.88 -2.21 -3.56
N PRO A 32 -21.66 -1.38 -4.27
CA PRO A 32 -21.19 -0.71 -5.48
C PRO A 32 -20.08 0.27 -5.13
N TRP A 33 -19.02 0.26 -5.95
CA TRP A 33 -17.97 1.26 -5.85
C TRP A 33 -18.28 2.44 -6.75
N PHE A 34 -18.26 3.64 -6.18
CA PHE A 34 -18.33 4.91 -6.90
C PHE A 34 -16.94 5.54 -6.89
N LEU A 35 -16.28 5.56 -8.04
CA LEU A 35 -14.93 6.10 -8.20
C LEU A 35 -14.97 7.31 -9.11
N MET A 36 -14.46 8.44 -8.63
CA MET A 36 -14.25 9.64 -9.45
C MET A 36 -12.79 9.65 -9.92
N THR A 37 -12.57 9.82 -11.22
CA THR A 37 -11.23 9.80 -11.81
C THR A 37 -11.16 10.65 -13.06
N ASP A 38 -9.99 11.20 -13.33
CA ASP A 38 -9.59 11.84 -14.58
C ASP A 38 -9.05 10.85 -15.62
N LEU A 39 -9.00 9.55 -15.30
CA LEU A 39 -8.50 8.51 -16.19
C LEU A 39 -9.55 8.07 -17.21
N GLU A 40 -9.22 8.21 -18.49
CA GLU A 40 -10.00 7.68 -19.62
C GLU A 40 -9.69 6.19 -19.87
N ARG A 41 -10.12 5.32 -18.96
CA ARG A 41 -9.86 3.87 -19.05
C ARG A 41 -11.13 3.05 -18.76
N PRO A 42 -11.19 1.78 -19.19
CA PRO A 42 -12.30 0.91 -18.83
C PRO A 42 -12.45 0.77 -17.32
N ALA A 43 -13.70 0.72 -16.84
CA ALA A 43 -14.04 0.61 -15.41
C ALA A 43 -13.24 -0.48 -14.67
N ARG A 44 -12.94 -1.60 -15.32
CA ARG A 44 -12.12 -2.69 -14.76
C ARG A 44 -10.68 -2.26 -14.47
N ARG A 45 -10.02 -1.56 -15.41
CA ARG A 45 -8.65 -1.07 -15.28
C ARG A 45 -8.50 0.01 -14.20
N ILE A 46 -9.59 0.72 -13.88
CA ILE A 46 -9.62 1.70 -12.78
C ILE A 46 -9.87 1.01 -11.44
N SER A 47 -10.82 0.08 -11.40
CA SER A 47 -11.25 -0.55 -10.14
C SER A 47 -10.34 -1.67 -9.66
N GLU A 48 -9.57 -2.35 -10.53
CA GLU A 48 -8.61 -3.37 -10.11
C GLU A 48 -7.46 -2.79 -9.26
N PRO A 49 -6.77 -1.71 -9.68
CA PRO A 49 -5.81 -1.02 -8.83
C PRO A 49 -6.46 -0.42 -7.58
N TYR A 50 -7.65 0.17 -7.70
CA TYR A 50 -8.38 0.71 -6.54
C TYR A 50 -8.66 -0.36 -5.47
N ALA A 51 -8.90 -1.60 -5.88
CA ALA A 51 -9.09 -2.70 -4.94
C ALA A 51 -7.87 -3.00 -4.06
N ARG A 52 -6.66 -2.63 -4.52
CA ARG A 52 -5.41 -2.82 -3.77
C ARG A 52 -5.22 -1.79 -2.67
N ARG A 53 -6.11 -0.78 -2.53
CA ARG A 53 -6.04 0.28 -1.50
C ARG A 53 -5.99 -0.23 -0.06
N MET A 54 -6.50 -1.44 0.19
CA MET A 54 -6.52 -2.03 1.53
C MET A 54 -5.13 -2.18 2.13
N SER A 55 -4.09 -2.35 1.30
CA SER A 55 -2.70 -2.41 1.78
C SER A 55 -2.25 -1.14 2.51
N ILE A 56 -2.80 0.02 2.16
CA ILE A 56 -2.51 1.29 2.86
C ILE A 56 -3.17 1.31 4.24
N GLU A 57 -4.39 0.78 4.37
CA GLU A 57 -5.07 0.68 5.67
C GLU A 57 -4.34 -0.28 6.62
N GLU A 58 -3.83 -1.40 6.08
CA GLU A 58 -2.99 -2.34 6.82
C GLU A 58 -1.70 -1.68 7.28
N LEU A 59 -1.01 -0.94 6.41
CA LEU A 59 0.17 -0.16 6.78
C LEU A 59 -0.12 0.83 7.92
N PHE A 60 -1.24 1.56 7.86
CA PHE A 60 -1.61 2.49 8.93
C PHE A 60 -2.00 1.79 10.23
N ARG A 61 -2.65 0.62 10.15
CA ARG A 61 -2.98 -0.21 11.32
C ARG A 61 -1.71 -0.74 11.98
N ASP A 62 -0.77 -1.23 11.19
CA ASP A 62 0.49 -1.79 11.67
C ASP A 62 1.37 -0.69 12.26
N ALA A 63 1.46 0.50 11.64
CA ALA A 63 2.19 1.64 12.21
C ALA A 63 1.68 2.07 13.60
N LYS A 64 0.39 1.86 13.88
CA LYS A 64 -0.27 2.22 15.16
C LYS A 64 -0.18 1.12 16.21
N THR A 65 -0.08 -0.14 15.79
CA THR A 65 -0.10 -1.30 16.70
C THR A 65 1.22 -1.44 17.45
N ARG A 66 1.16 -1.65 18.77
CA ARG A 66 2.37 -1.79 19.61
C ARG A 66 3.00 -3.20 19.53
N ARG A 67 2.20 -4.22 19.19
CA ARG A 67 2.57 -5.63 19.22
C ARG A 67 3.22 -6.13 17.92
N ASN A 68 2.71 -5.66 16.78
CA ASN A 68 3.09 -6.15 15.45
C ASN A 68 3.58 -5.01 14.53
N GLY A 69 3.80 -3.81 15.09
CA GLY A 69 4.07 -2.57 14.39
C GLY A 69 5.43 -1.96 14.74
N PHE A 70 5.87 -0.94 14.00
CA PHE A 70 7.03 -0.11 14.41
C PHE A 70 6.80 0.68 15.72
N ALA A 71 5.59 0.65 16.27
CA ALA A 71 5.22 1.35 17.49
C ALA A 71 5.64 2.83 17.50
N LEU A 72 5.55 3.52 16.35
CA LEU A 72 6.08 4.88 16.19
C LEU A 72 5.47 5.87 17.20
N ARG A 73 4.22 5.63 17.63
CA ARG A 73 3.56 6.39 18.70
C ARG A 73 4.22 6.26 20.07
N ALA A 74 4.88 5.14 20.35
CA ALA A 74 5.59 4.90 21.60
C ALA A 74 6.94 5.64 21.67
N VAL A 75 7.52 6.00 20.51
CA VAL A 75 8.81 6.73 20.44
C VAL A 75 8.68 8.16 20.97
N ARG A 76 7.45 8.71 21.08
CA ARG A 76 7.14 10.03 21.69
C ARG A 76 8.11 11.15 21.24
N LEU A 77 8.42 11.22 19.95
CA LEU A 77 9.29 12.26 19.41
C LEU A 77 8.60 13.63 19.48
N LYS A 78 9.28 14.59 20.11
CA LYS A 78 8.79 15.98 20.29
C LYS A 78 9.47 17.01 19.37
N LYS A 79 10.53 16.62 18.65
CA LYS A 79 11.34 17.51 17.80
C LYS A 79 11.22 17.12 16.34
N ALA A 80 10.92 18.09 15.47
CA ALA A 80 10.78 17.88 14.02
C ALA A 80 12.03 17.24 13.40
N ASP A 81 13.22 17.74 13.71
CA ASP A 81 14.49 17.20 13.16
C ASP A 81 14.75 15.73 13.51
N ARG A 82 14.12 15.20 14.56
CA ARG A 82 14.22 13.78 14.90
C ARG A 82 13.26 12.94 14.06
N ILE A 83 12.10 13.49 13.71
CA ILE A 83 11.15 12.85 12.80
C ILE A 83 11.75 12.79 11.40
N ASP A 84 12.39 13.87 10.94
CA ASP A 84 13.02 13.92 9.61
C ASP A 84 14.14 12.90 9.44
N ARG A 85 14.85 12.56 10.52
CA ARG A 85 15.87 11.49 10.51
C ARG A 85 15.26 10.10 10.69
N LEU A 86 14.22 9.97 11.51
CA LEU A 86 13.57 8.69 11.78
C LEU A 86 12.78 8.19 10.57
N LEU A 87 12.08 9.07 9.87
CA LEU A 87 11.17 8.68 8.79
C LEU A 87 11.91 7.93 7.66
N PRO A 88 13.06 8.40 7.13
CA PRO A 88 13.83 7.66 6.14
C PRO A 88 14.29 6.29 6.64
N ILE A 89 14.73 6.20 7.91
CA ILE A 89 15.19 4.94 8.51
C ILE A 89 14.04 3.93 8.58
N VAL A 90 12.86 4.38 9.04
CA VAL A 90 11.66 3.55 9.13
C VAL A 90 11.19 3.12 7.74
N THR A 91 11.23 4.03 6.75
CA THR A 91 10.89 3.71 5.37
C THR A 91 11.83 2.67 4.78
N LEU A 92 13.14 2.80 4.97
CA LEU A 92 14.11 1.80 4.53
C LEU A 92 13.90 0.45 5.21
N ALA A 93 13.70 0.45 6.54
CA ALA A 93 13.40 -0.76 7.28
C ALA A 93 12.14 -1.44 6.76
N TYR A 94 11.09 -0.66 6.45
CA TYR A 94 9.84 -1.16 5.87
C TYR A 94 10.06 -1.81 4.50
N ILE A 95 10.74 -1.12 3.58
CA ILE A 95 11.03 -1.62 2.24
C ILE A 95 11.79 -2.94 2.30
N LEU A 96 12.83 -3.01 3.15
CA LEU A 96 13.61 -4.23 3.33
C LEU A 96 12.76 -5.37 3.88
N LEU A 97 11.93 -5.09 4.89
CA LEU A 97 11.05 -6.07 5.52
C LEU A 97 10.05 -6.66 4.51
N VAL A 98 9.35 -5.80 3.76
CA VAL A 98 8.40 -6.23 2.73
C VAL A 98 9.12 -7.02 1.62
N GLY A 99 10.31 -6.59 1.21
CA GLY A 99 11.10 -7.30 0.19
C GLY A 99 11.49 -8.72 0.63
N HIS A 100 11.86 -8.89 1.90
CA HIS A 100 12.15 -10.19 2.48
C HIS A 100 10.91 -11.10 2.47
N VAL A 101 9.75 -10.57 2.88
CA VAL A 101 8.51 -11.35 2.88
C VAL A 101 8.08 -11.73 1.47
N ARG A 102 8.23 -10.84 0.49
CA ARG A 102 7.93 -11.19 -0.91
C ARG A 102 8.81 -12.31 -1.45
N LEU A 103 10.09 -12.33 -1.09
CA LEU A 103 10.97 -13.45 -1.42
C LEU A 103 10.52 -14.74 -0.74
N ALA A 104 10.23 -14.68 0.56
CA ALA A 104 9.79 -15.85 1.32
C ALA A 104 8.48 -16.43 0.80
N ARG A 105 7.50 -15.60 0.44
CA ARG A 105 6.21 -16.03 -0.13
C ARG A 105 6.35 -16.79 -1.46
N ARG A 106 7.47 -16.67 -2.18
CA ARG A 106 7.73 -17.47 -3.39
C ARG A 106 8.14 -18.90 -3.07
N THR A 107 8.73 -19.12 -1.90
CA THR A 107 9.37 -20.40 -1.55
C THR A 107 8.68 -21.11 -0.40
N TRP A 108 7.96 -20.40 0.47
CA TRP A 108 7.47 -20.90 1.76
C TRP A 108 5.95 -20.85 1.84
N THR A 109 5.37 -21.74 2.64
CA THR A 109 3.93 -21.80 2.91
C THR A 109 3.52 -20.90 4.08
N PRO A 110 2.27 -20.38 4.11
CA PRO A 110 1.80 -19.48 5.16
C PRO A 110 1.91 -20.01 6.60
N GLY A 111 1.86 -21.34 6.77
CA GLY A 111 2.02 -22.00 8.07
C GLY A 111 3.36 -21.78 8.77
N ARG A 112 4.38 -21.24 8.08
CA ARG A 112 5.67 -20.90 8.71
C ARG A 112 5.63 -19.65 9.59
N TRP A 113 4.66 -18.76 9.37
CA TRP A 113 4.59 -17.47 10.06
C TRP A 113 3.21 -17.16 10.65
N CYS A 114 2.16 -17.87 10.24
CA CYS A 114 0.84 -17.79 10.86
C CYS A 114 0.34 -19.19 11.23
N SER A 115 -0.42 -19.30 12.32
CA SER A 115 -0.97 -20.58 12.82
C SER A 115 -2.01 -21.21 11.89
N ASN A 116 -2.31 -20.55 10.78
CA ASN A 116 -3.27 -20.95 9.77
C ASN A 116 -2.62 -20.89 8.38
N ASN A 117 -3.08 -21.73 7.46
CA ASN A 117 -2.57 -21.81 6.09
C ASN A 117 -3.31 -20.91 5.09
N ARG A 118 -4.20 -20.03 5.57
CA ARG A 118 -4.96 -19.14 4.67
C ARG A 118 -4.05 -18.08 4.07
N PRO A 119 -4.06 -17.90 2.73
CA PRO A 119 -3.31 -16.83 2.09
C PRO A 119 -3.89 -15.48 2.51
N ASN A 120 -3.01 -14.50 2.75
CA ASN A 120 -3.35 -13.10 3.00
C ASN A 120 -4.08 -12.78 4.33
N GLU A 121 -4.01 -13.64 5.35
CA GLU A 121 -4.50 -13.27 6.70
C GLU A 121 -3.54 -12.32 7.44
N CYS A 122 -2.24 -12.42 7.14
CA CYS A 122 -1.20 -11.64 7.81
C CYS A 122 -0.60 -10.63 6.82
N SER A 123 -0.48 -9.37 7.26
CA SER A 123 0.16 -8.33 6.45
C SER A 123 1.64 -8.65 6.22
N ASP A 124 2.21 -8.19 5.11
CA ASP A 124 3.64 -8.38 4.83
C ASP A 124 4.52 -7.78 5.94
N PHE A 125 4.02 -6.73 6.61
CA PHE A 125 4.70 -6.16 7.77
C PHE A 125 4.72 -7.11 8.97
N THR A 126 3.58 -7.74 9.29
CA THR A 126 3.46 -8.68 10.41
C THR A 126 4.32 -9.93 10.22
N ILE A 127 4.44 -10.41 8.97
CA ILE A 127 5.25 -11.59 8.63
C ILE A 127 6.75 -11.31 8.77
N GLY A 128 7.16 -10.08 8.47
CA GLY A 128 8.57 -9.69 8.40
C GLY A 128 9.42 -10.04 9.62
N PRO A 129 9.04 -9.63 10.84
CA PRO A 129 9.81 -9.96 12.04
C PRO A 129 9.92 -11.47 12.29
N ALA A 130 8.81 -12.21 12.14
CA ALA A 130 8.82 -13.66 12.26
C ALA A 130 9.73 -14.33 11.22
N LEU A 131 9.85 -13.73 10.04
CA LEU A 131 10.73 -14.19 8.98
C LEU A 131 12.21 -13.89 9.28
N LEU A 132 12.53 -12.73 9.85
CA LEU A 132 13.92 -12.33 10.16
C LEU A 132 14.61 -13.31 11.12
N ASP A 133 13.83 -13.94 12.00
CA ASP A 133 14.31 -14.99 12.91
C ASP A 133 14.56 -16.33 12.20
N GLN A 134 13.90 -16.57 11.05
CA GLN A 134 13.93 -17.84 10.33
C GLN A 134 14.84 -17.82 9.08
N ALA A 135 15.00 -16.67 8.42
CA ALA A 135 15.90 -16.52 7.29
C ALA A 135 16.35 -15.07 7.09
N ARG A 136 17.63 -14.92 6.72
CA ARG A 136 18.23 -13.65 6.32
C ARG A 136 18.53 -13.68 4.84
N PHE A 137 17.70 -12.99 4.05
CA PHE A 137 17.99 -12.77 2.64
C PHE A 137 18.99 -11.61 2.50
N LYS A 138 19.77 -11.61 1.42
CA LYS A 138 20.66 -10.47 1.14
C LYS A 138 19.81 -9.21 0.89
N PRO A 139 20.15 -8.04 1.47
CA PRO A 139 19.40 -6.80 1.25
C PRO A 139 19.21 -6.46 -0.23
N ALA A 140 20.22 -6.71 -1.07
CA ALA A 140 20.15 -6.52 -2.51
C ALA A 140 19.04 -7.36 -3.18
N ALA A 141 18.83 -8.60 -2.71
CA ALA A 141 17.78 -9.47 -3.24
C ALA A 141 16.39 -8.97 -2.83
N ALA A 142 16.24 -8.51 -1.58
CA ALA A 142 14.99 -7.92 -1.09
C ALA A 142 14.63 -6.65 -1.88
N LEU A 143 15.61 -5.77 -2.12
CA LEU A 143 15.42 -4.57 -2.94
C LEU A 143 15.08 -4.90 -4.40
N ALA A 144 15.74 -5.90 -5.00
CA ALA A 144 15.41 -6.35 -6.35
C ALA A 144 13.99 -6.93 -6.44
N ALA A 145 13.53 -7.64 -5.41
CA ALA A 145 12.16 -8.16 -5.35
C ALA A 145 11.12 -7.03 -5.27
N ILE A 146 11.40 -5.97 -4.52
CA ILE A 146 10.55 -4.77 -4.48
C ILE A 146 10.57 -4.05 -5.83
N ARG A 147 11.75 -3.79 -6.39
CA ARG A 147 11.90 -3.12 -7.69
C ARG A 147 11.08 -3.83 -8.77
N LYS A 148 11.23 -5.15 -8.89
CA LYS A 148 10.45 -5.95 -9.84
C LYS A 148 8.94 -5.81 -9.62
N ALA A 149 8.49 -5.88 -8.36
CA ALA A 149 7.08 -5.71 -8.03
C ALA A 149 6.56 -4.29 -8.34
N THR A 150 7.41 -3.27 -8.22
CA THR A 150 7.06 -1.88 -8.57
C THR A 150 7.03 -1.67 -10.08
N GLU A 151 7.95 -2.26 -10.84
CA GLU A 151 7.98 -2.23 -12.30
C GLU A 151 6.73 -2.92 -12.89
N GLU A 152 6.41 -4.14 -12.41
CA GLU A 152 5.19 -4.87 -12.81
C GLU A 152 3.91 -4.07 -12.55
N VAL A 153 3.86 -3.33 -11.44
CA VAL A 153 2.71 -2.48 -11.13
C VAL A 153 2.73 -1.24 -12.03
N GLY A 154 3.87 -0.60 -12.24
CA GLY A 154 4.02 0.60 -13.08
C GLY A 154 3.51 0.41 -14.51
N GLU A 155 3.72 -0.77 -15.09
CA GLU A 155 3.17 -1.14 -16.41
C GLU A 155 1.64 -1.22 -16.43
N GLU A 156 0.98 -1.49 -15.30
CA GLU A 156 -0.48 -1.49 -15.20
C GLU A 156 -1.08 -0.08 -15.11
N TRP A 157 -0.26 0.92 -14.75
CA TRP A 157 -0.65 2.34 -14.66
C TRP A 157 -0.35 3.16 -15.93
N GLY A 158 0.38 2.57 -16.90
CA GLY A 158 0.75 3.15 -18.21
C GLY A 158 -0.31 3.04 -19.29
#